data_AF-A0A6L6F6D1-F1
#
_entry.id   AF-A0A6L6F6D1-F1
#
_cell.length_a   1.000
_cell.length_b   1.000
_cell.length_c   1.000
_cell.angle_alpha   90.00
_cell.angle_beta   90.00
_cell.angle_gamma   90.00
#
_symmetry.space_group_name_H-M   'P 1'
#
loop_
_entity.id
_entity.type
_entity.pdbx_description
1 polymer ?
#
loop_
_entity_poly.entity_id
_entity_poly.type
_entity_poly.pdbx_seq_one_letter_code
_entity_poly.pdbx_strand_id
1 'polypeptide(L)'
;WLDYGRDNYAGVTFSNAPDDKKIFLGWMSNWHYASKVPTNPWRSAMTLPRELSLRGDRLIQTPINCPDGFPEVSFTTQEGSIKISENENRYVEIGVHNKTLFVDTSNAWNELEAPTRQEIAVGDHTLDIRVIIDRGSIELFADGGAISVTNLVFVDTHLSAIEVGEGISALAYSGLSLHA
;
A
#
# COMPACT_ATOMS: atom_id res chain seq x y z
N TRP A 1 8.07 12.82 -2.23
CA TRP A 1 6.60 12.90 -2.04
C TRP A 1 6.24 12.37 -0.67
N LEU A 2 5.11 12.79 -0.08
CA LEU A 2 4.60 12.17 1.16
C LEU A 2 4.11 10.75 0.86
N ASP A 3 3.40 10.57 -0.24
CA ASP A 3 2.93 9.28 -0.72
C ASP A 3 3.21 9.20 -2.23
N TYR A 4 3.67 8.06 -2.72
CA TYR A 4 3.94 7.80 -4.14
C TYR A 4 2.75 7.13 -4.84
N GLY A 5 1.73 6.72 -4.09
CA GLY A 5 0.48 6.21 -4.61
C GLY A 5 -0.42 7.32 -5.14
N ARG A 6 -1.52 6.89 -5.77
CA ARG A 6 -2.48 7.80 -6.40
C ARG A 6 -3.54 8.32 -5.42
N ASP A 7 -3.76 7.59 -4.33
CA ASP A 7 -4.94 7.75 -3.47
C ASP A 7 -4.56 8.18 -2.05
N ASN A 8 -3.82 9.27 -1.92
CA ASN A 8 -3.59 9.93 -0.64
C ASN A 8 -3.49 11.45 -0.86
N TYR A 9 -4.58 12.16 -0.55
CA TYR A 9 -4.70 13.60 -0.78
C TYR A 9 -5.31 14.32 0.41
N ALA A 10 -5.18 15.66 0.44
CA ALA A 10 -5.76 16.54 1.46
C ALA A 10 -5.43 16.10 2.90
N GLY A 11 -4.22 15.59 3.09
CA GLY A 11 -3.79 15.03 4.36
C GLY A 11 -3.66 16.07 5.45
N VAL A 12 -4.12 15.71 6.65
CA VAL A 12 -4.11 16.56 7.85
C VAL A 12 -3.50 15.80 9.02
N THR A 13 -2.94 16.55 9.96
CA THR A 13 -2.49 15.99 11.24
C THR A 13 -3.45 16.33 12.37
N PHE A 14 -3.67 15.42 13.30
CA PHE A 14 -4.41 15.72 14.52
C PHE A 14 -3.67 16.77 15.36
N SER A 15 -4.43 17.73 15.87
CA SER A 15 -3.95 18.66 16.89
C SER A 15 -3.99 17.99 18.25
N ASN A 16 -3.01 18.30 19.11
CA ASN A 16 -2.95 17.84 20.50
C ASN A 16 -3.04 16.31 20.66
N ALA A 17 -2.45 15.54 19.74
CA ALA A 17 -2.33 14.10 19.93
C ALA A 17 -1.45 13.81 21.17
N PRO A 18 -1.74 12.74 21.94
CA PRO A 18 -0.94 12.35 23.10
C PRO A 18 0.54 12.17 22.75
N ASP A 19 1.41 12.41 23.74
CA ASP A 19 2.86 12.25 23.63
C ASP A 19 3.49 13.06 22.49
N ASP A 20 2.87 14.19 22.13
CA ASP A 20 3.28 15.11 21.05
C ASP A 20 3.39 14.45 19.65
N LYS A 21 2.79 13.27 19.48
CA LYS A 21 2.83 12.51 18.23
C LYS A 21 2.25 13.29 17.06
N LYS A 22 2.81 13.10 15.87
CA LYS A 22 2.28 13.66 14.62
C LYS A 22 1.50 12.60 13.88
N ILE A 23 0.21 12.47 14.22
CA ILE A 23 -0.68 11.49 13.59
C ILE A 23 -1.34 12.11 12.37
N PHE A 24 -1.11 11.52 11.20
CA PHE A 24 -1.57 11.94 9.90
C PHE A 24 -2.68 11.02 9.36
N LEU A 25 -3.69 11.59 8.72
CA LEU A 25 -4.65 10.89 7.84
C LEU A 25 -4.76 11.64 6.51
N GLY A 26 -4.87 10.87 5.42
CA GLY A 26 -5.23 11.37 4.10
C GLY A 26 -6.64 10.95 3.67
N TRP A 27 -7.25 11.73 2.78
CA TRP A 27 -8.38 11.27 1.99
C TRP A 27 -7.88 10.25 0.96
N MET A 28 -8.35 9.02 1.08
CA MET A 28 -7.92 7.90 0.24
C MET A 28 -8.69 7.85 -1.07
N SER A 29 -8.39 8.82 -1.94
CA SER A 29 -8.92 8.88 -3.30
C SER A 29 -8.14 9.87 -4.15
N ASN A 30 -8.54 10.00 -5.41
CA ASN A 30 -7.98 10.95 -6.36
C ASN A 30 -9.09 11.69 -7.09
N TRP A 31 -9.00 13.02 -7.16
CA TRP A 31 -9.97 13.87 -7.86
C TRP A 31 -10.24 13.45 -9.32
N HIS A 32 -9.27 12.81 -9.99
CA HIS A 32 -9.43 12.35 -11.37
C HIS A 32 -10.58 11.34 -11.56
N TYR A 33 -10.82 10.48 -10.56
CA TYR A 33 -11.82 9.40 -10.65
C TYR A 33 -12.69 9.25 -9.40
N ALA A 34 -12.49 10.06 -8.35
CA ALA A 34 -13.20 9.94 -7.07
C ALA A 34 -14.73 9.86 -7.19
N SER A 35 -15.34 10.62 -8.11
CA SER A 35 -16.79 10.61 -8.33
C SER A 35 -17.30 9.41 -9.14
N LYS A 36 -16.39 8.64 -9.75
CA LYS A 36 -16.68 7.56 -10.71
C LYS A 36 -16.42 6.17 -10.13
N VAL A 37 -15.73 6.06 -8.98
CA VAL A 37 -15.41 4.76 -8.38
C VAL A 37 -16.69 3.95 -8.09
N PRO A 38 -16.66 2.62 -8.24
CA PRO A 38 -17.84 1.76 -8.29
C PRO A 38 -18.27 1.30 -6.90
N THR A 39 -18.34 2.22 -5.93
CA THR A 39 -18.75 1.91 -4.56
C THR A 39 -20.16 2.42 -4.27
N ASN A 40 -20.90 1.67 -3.45
CA ASN A 40 -22.27 1.99 -3.04
C ASN A 40 -22.57 1.33 -1.69
N PRO A 41 -23.29 1.99 -0.75
CA PRO A 41 -23.91 3.32 -0.86
C PRO A 41 -23.00 4.51 -0.55
N TRP A 42 -21.74 4.30 -0.15
CA TRP A 42 -20.78 5.38 0.12
C TRP A 42 -19.65 5.42 -0.91
N ARG A 43 -18.92 6.53 -0.94
CA ARG A 43 -17.68 6.73 -1.71
C ARG A 43 -16.60 7.33 -0.84
N SER A 44 -15.37 6.91 -1.11
CA SER A 44 -14.15 7.26 -0.38
C SER A 44 -14.02 6.60 1.00
N ALA A 45 -12.79 6.57 1.47
CA ALA A 45 -12.38 6.27 2.83
C ALA A 45 -11.21 7.20 3.21
N MET A 46 -10.73 7.09 4.45
CA MET A 46 -9.46 7.68 4.85
C MET A 46 -8.37 6.61 4.77
N THR A 47 -7.12 7.03 4.62
CA THR A 47 -5.96 6.14 4.78
C THR A 47 -5.89 5.65 6.23
N LEU A 48 -5.06 4.63 6.48
CA LEU A 48 -4.65 4.33 7.84
C LEU A 48 -4.04 5.57 8.52
N PRO A 49 -4.30 5.76 9.82
CA PRO A 49 -3.56 6.74 10.61
C PRO A 49 -2.08 6.39 10.63
N ARG A 50 -1.22 7.37 10.38
CA ARG A 50 0.25 7.19 10.35
C ARG A 50 0.90 8.12 11.34
N GLU A 51 1.82 7.61 12.15
CA GLU A 51 2.75 8.45 12.88
C GLU A 51 3.82 8.96 11.91
N LEU A 52 4.03 10.28 11.89
CA LEU A 52 5.08 10.94 11.14
C LEU A 52 6.29 11.20 12.04
N SER A 53 7.46 10.80 11.56
CA SER A 53 8.74 11.13 12.19
C SER A 53 9.80 11.47 11.15
N LEU A 54 10.97 11.93 11.58
CA LEU A 54 12.10 12.20 10.69
C LEU A 54 13.26 11.27 11.02
N ARG A 55 13.91 10.74 9.99
CA ARG A 55 15.22 10.09 10.07
C ARG A 55 16.19 10.88 9.19
N GLY A 56 16.95 11.77 9.82
CA GLY A 56 17.71 12.78 9.08
C GLY A 56 16.76 13.75 8.39
N ASP A 57 16.89 13.89 7.08
CA ASP A 57 16.03 14.71 6.20
C ASP A 57 14.87 13.92 5.56
N ARG A 58 14.76 12.61 5.84
CA ARG A 58 13.72 11.75 5.29
C ARG A 58 12.52 11.69 6.22
N LEU A 59 11.33 11.92 5.67
CA LEU A 59 10.05 11.67 6.33
C LEU A 59 9.82 10.16 6.43
N ILE A 60 9.48 9.71 7.64
CA ILE A 60 9.14 8.33 7.94
C ILE A 60 7.67 8.28 8.34
N GLN A 61 6.94 7.34 7.74
CA GLN A 61 5.55 7.04 8.06
C GLN A 61 5.44 5.66 8.68
N THR A 62 4.88 5.59 9.88
CA THR A 62 4.61 4.32 10.57
C THR A 62 3.11 4.18 10.76
N PRO A 63 2.45 3.18 10.13
CA PRO A 63 1.02 2.96 10.34
C PRO A 63 0.74 2.63 11.82
N ILE A 64 -0.27 3.29 12.39
CA ILE A 64 -0.70 3.02 13.77
C ILE A 64 -1.31 1.63 13.83
N ASN A 65 -0.95 0.89 14.88
CA ASN A 65 -1.44 -0.47 15.06
C ASN A 65 -2.96 -0.49 15.26
N CYS A 66 -3.66 -1.32 14.50
CA CYS A 66 -5.09 -1.55 14.64
C CYS A 66 -5.30 -2.79 15.52
N PRO A 67 -6.02 -2.70 16.66
CA PRO A 67 -6.48 -3.88 17.38
C PRO A 67 -7.31 -4.79 16.46
N ASP A 68 -7.09 -6.11 16.53
CA ASP A 68 -7.64 -7.14 15.62
C ASP A 68 -7.10 -7.12 14.18
N GLY A 69 -6.33 -6.10 13.82
CA GLY A 69 -5.49 -6.04 12.61
C GLY A 69 -6.26 -5.92 11.30
N PHE A 70 -5.48 -5.79 10.23
CA PHE A 70 -5.92 -5.95 8.84
C PHE A 70 -5.14 -7.12 8.24
N PRO A 71 -5.64 -7.76 7.18
CA PRO A 71 -4.80 -8.62 6.35
C PRO A 71 -3.53 -7.86 5.94
N GLU A 72 -2.38 -8.50 6.13
CA GLU A 72 -1.09 -7.89 5.82
C GLU A 72 -0.06 -8.91 5.39
N VAL A 73 0.90 -8.44 4.60
CA VAL A 73 2.09 -9.20 4.21
C VAL A 73 3.31 -8.29 4.35
N SER A 74 4.40 -8.87 4.83
CA SER A 74 5.70 -8.23 4.87
C SER A 74 6.76 -9.17 4.34
N PHE A 75 7.76 -8.60 3.68
CA PHE A 75 8.85 -9.34 3.07
C PHE A 75 10.04 -8.41 2.81
N THR A 76 11.17 -9.02 2.47
CA THR A 76 12.37 -8.31 2.01
C THR A 76 12.74 -8.76 0.61
N THR A 77 13.18 -7.84 -0.25
CA THR A 77 13.68 -8.17 -1.58
C THR A 77 14.60 -7.08 -2.13
N GLN A 78 15.55 -7.47 -2.99
CA GLN A 78 16.31 -6.56 -3.87
C GLN A 78 15.91 -6.74 -5.33
N GLU A 79 15.30 -7.88 -5.67
CA GLU A 79 14.88 -8.29 -7.01
C GLU A 79 13.82 -9.39 -6.83
N GLY A 80 12.67 -9.26 -7.48
CA GLY A 80 11.53 -10.18 -7.34
C GLY A 80 10.24 -9.50 -6.90
N SER A 81 9.14 -10.25 -6.93
CA SER A 81 7.80 -9.75 -6.61
C SER A 81 6.94 -10.78 -5.89
N ILE A 82 5.87 -10.28 -5.27
CA ILE A 82 4.73 -11.08 -4.81
C ILE A 82 3.48 -10.63 -5.57
N LYS A 83 2.50 -11.53 -5.66
CA LYS A 83 1.13 -11.18 -6.03
C LYS A 83 0.21 -11.37 -4.84
N ILE A 84 -0.70 -10.43 -4.65
CA ILE A 84 -1.77 -10.53 -3.67
C ILE A 84 -3.07 -10.60 -4.47
N SER A 85 -3.77 -11.74 -4.41
CA SER A 85 -4.83 -12.10 -5.34
C SER A 85 -6.17 -12.34 -4.66
N GLU A 86 -7.24 -12.00 -5.37
CA GLU A 86 -8.58 -12.55 -5.16
C GLU A 86 -8.72 -13.86 -5.94
N ASN A 87 -8.21 -13.88 -7.18
CA ASN A 87 -8.15 -15.02 -8.07
C ASN A 87 -7.04 -14.81 -9.12
N GLU A 88 -6.85 -15.78 -10.01
CA GLU A 88 -5.79 -15.78 -11.04
C GLU A 88 -5.78 -14.54 -11.94
N ASN A 89 -6.94 -13.88 -12.14
CA ASN A 89 -7.08 -12.72 -13.01
C ASN A 89 -7.20 -11.39 -12.24
N ARG A 90 -7.39 -11.44 -10.92
CA ARG A 90 -7.62 -10.26 -10.07
C ARG A 90 -6.58 -10.21 -8.96
N TYR A 91 -5.54 -9.43 -9.18
CA TYR A 91 -4.41 -9.34 -8.26
C TYR A 91 -3.71 -7.98 -8.32
N VAL A 92 -2.94 -7.72 -7.27
CA VAL A 92 -1.94 -6.64 -7.21
C VAL A 92 -0.55 -7.26 -7.18
N GLU A 93 0.35 -6.77 -8.01
CA GLU A 93 1.75 -7.20 -8.01
C GLU A 93 2.65 -6.12 -7.39
N ILE A 94 3.52 -6.54 -6.48
CA ILE A 94 4.40 -5.64 -5.73
C ILE A 94 5.78 -6.27 -5.69
N GLY A 95 6.80 -5.50 -6.04
CA GLY A 95 8.16 -6.02 -6.05
C GLY A 95 9.21 -4.97 -6.36
N VAL A 96 10.44 -5.43 -6.48
CA VAL A 96 11.57 -4.63 -6.93
C VAL A 96 12.12 -5.27 -8.19
N HIS A 97 12.33 -4.45 -9.22
CA HIS A 97 13.00 -4.86 -10.45
C HIS A 97 13.93 -3.77 -10.93
N ASN A 98 15.19 -4.09 -11.28
CA ASN A 98 16.16 -3.11 -11.79
C ASN A 98 16.24 -1.82 -10.93
N LYS A 99 16.37 -1.98 -9.60
CA LYS A 99 16.45 -0.85 -8.65
C LYS A 99 15.21 0.06 -8.66
N THR A 100 14.06 -0.51 -9.00
CA THR A 100 12.77 0.18 -9.02
C THR A 100 11.76 -0.63 -8.21
N LEU A 101 11.27 -0.05 -7.11
CA LEU A 101 10.09 -0.56 -6.41
C LEU A 101 8.88 -0.26 -7.29
N PHE A 102 8.03 -1.26 -7.51
CA PHE A 102 6.78 -1.07 -8.22
C PHE A 102 5.58 -1.60 -7.43
N VAL A 103 4.44 -0.94 -7.67
CA VAL A 103 3.11 -1.39 -7.25
C VAL A 103 2.23 -1.35 -8.49
N ASP A 104 1.73 -2.51 -8.90
CA ASP A 104 0.90 -2.67 -10.09
C ASP A 104 -0.49 -3.17 -9.72
N THR A 105 -1.46 -2.27 -9.80
CA THR A 105 -2.88 -2.54 -9.53
C THR A 105 -3.68 -2.78 -10.81
N SER A 106 -3.05 -2.91 -11.99
CA SER A 106 -3.75 -3.02 -13.28
C SER A 106 -4.74 -4.17 -13.34
N ASN A 107 -4.41 -5.31 -12.73
CA ASN A 107 -5.27 -6.49 -12.65
C ASN A 107 -6.31 -6.41 -11.52
N ALA A 108 -6.23 -5.42 -10.64
CA ALA A 108 -7.20 -5.14 -9.58
C ALA A 108 -7.87 -3.77 -9.77
N TRP A 109 -8.06 -3.34 -11.01
CA TRP A 109 -8.67 -2.05 -11.36
C TRP A 109 -9.97 -2.22 -12.17
N ASN A 110 -10.76 -1.15 -12.27
CA ASN A 110 -12.11 -1.16 -12.84
C ASN A 110 -12.24 -0.34 -14.13
N GLU A 111 -11.19 -0.36 -14.97
CA GLU A 111 -11.16 0.29 -16.31
C GLU A 111 -11.30 1.83 -16.33
N LEU A 112 -11.40 2.49 -15.18
CA LEU A 112 -11.32 3.94 -15.12
C LEU A 112 -9.95 4.41 -15.61
N GLU A 113 -9.92 5.46 -16.43
CA GLU A 113 -8.66 6.06 -16.88
C GLU A 113 -7.84 6.54 -15.68
N ALA A 114 -6.73 5.86 -15.41
CA ALA A 114 -5.80 6.17 -14.33
C ALA A 114 -4.48 5.41 -14.55
N PRO A 115 -3.32 5.97 -14.16
CA PRO A 115 -2.11 5.17 -14.03
C PRO A 115 -2.28 4.13 -12.91
N THR A 116 -2.21 2.84 -13.27
CA THR A 116 -2.37 1.71 -12.35
C THR A 116 -1.04 1.09 -11.92
N ARG A 117 0.09 1.60 -12.44
CA ARG A 117 1.42 1.18 -12.04
C ARG A 117 2.20 2.38 -11.50
N GLN A 118 2.72 2.24 -10.29
CA GLN A 118 3.61 3.22 -9.67
C GLN A 118 5.01 2.63 -9.63
N GLU A 119 5.99 3.45 -9.98
CA GLU A 119 7.40 3.07 -10.03
C GLU A 119 8.22 4.12 -9.26
N ILE A 120 9.03 3.64 -8.33
CA ILE A 120 9.84 4.45 -7.44
C ILE A 120 11.28 3.96 -7.57
N ALA A 121 12.17 4.84 -8.03
CA ALA A 121 13.60 4.55 -8.05
C ALA A 121 14.10 4.33 -6.61
N VAL A 122 14.78 3.22 -6.39
CA VAL A 122 15.34 2.83 -5.10
C VAL A 122 16.85 2.57 -5.23
N GLY A 123 17.54 2.57 -4.10
CA GLY A 123 18.98 2.34 -4.07
C GLY A 123 19.35 0.87 -4.35
N ASP A 124 20.65 0.60 -4.39
CA ASP A 124 21.17 -0.77 -4.56
C ASP A 124 21.29 -1.48 -3.21
N HIS A 125 20.14 -1.80 -2.62
CA HIS A 125 20.04 -2.50 -1.34
C HIS A 125 18.74 -3.30 -1.27
N THR A 126 18.69 -4.27 -0.36
CA THR A 126 17.47 -4.98 -0.01
C THR A 126 16.49 -4.04 0.68
N LEU A 127 15.25 -3.99 0.19
CA LEU A 127 14.16 -3.27 0.82
C LEU A 127 13.38 -4.18 1.76
N ASP A 128 13.03 -3.67 2.94
CA ASP A 128 11.88 -4.15 3.69
C ASP A 128 10.61 -3.53 3.10
N ILE A 129 9.57 -4.36 2.94
CA ILE A 129 8.27 -3.97 2.40
C ILE A 129 7.20 -4.56 3.32
N ARG A 130 6.28 -3.71 3.76
CA ARG A 130 5.04 -4.10 4.45
C ARG A 130 3.86 -3.58 3.64
N VAL A 131 2.89 -4.43 3.39
CA VAL A 131 1.65 -4.10 2.69
C VAL A 131 0.49 -4.44 3.60
N ILE A 132 -0.36 -3.45 3.85
CA ILE A 132 -1.61 -3.61 4.58
C ILE A 132 -2.75 -3.55 3.58
N ILE A 133 -3.69 -4.49 3.69
CA ILE A 133 -4.75 -4.72 2.73
C ILE A 133 -6.10 -4.48 3.42
N ASP A 134 -6.96 -3.74 2.74
CA ASP A 134 -8.39 -3.67 3.04
C ASP A 134 -9.17 -3.98 1.75
N ARG A 135 -10.49 -4.15 1.85
CA ARG A 135 -11.36 -4.58 0.75
C ARG A 135 -11.19 -3.77 -0.54
N GLY A 136 -10.94 -2.47 -0.42
CA GLY A 136 -10.87 -1.54 -1.56
C GLY A 136 -9.54 -0.80 -1.68
N SER A 137 -8.51 -1.20 -0.94
CA SER A 137 -7.24 -0.48 -0.93
C SER A 137 -6.06 -1.34 -0.52
N ILE A 138 -4.87 -0.91 -0.94
CA ILE A 138 -3.61 -1.34 -0.36
C ILE A 138 -2.79 -0.14 0.11
N GLU A 139 -2.11 -0.29 1.23
CA GLU A 139 -1.16 0.67 1.77
C GLU A 139 0.19 -0.01 1.99
N LEU A 140 1.17 0.37 1.17
CA LEU A 140 2.53 -0.12 1.23
C LEU A 140 3.42 0.85 2.00
N PHE A 141 4.27 0.32 2.86
CA PHE A 141 5.34 1.01 3.58
C PHE A 141 6.65 0.25 3.36
N ALA A 142 7.67 0.94 2.83
CA ALA A 142 8.95 0.34 2.51
C ALA A 142 10.13 1.20 2.98
N ASP A 143 11.32 0.60 3.01
CA ASP A 143 12.57 1.24 3.46
C ASP A 143 12.42 1.83 4.87
N GLY A 144 11.93 1.01 5.81
CA GLY A 144 11.64 1.41 7.18
C GLY A 144 10.59 2.52 7.30
N GLY A 145 9.66 2.63 6.33
CA GLY A 145 8.60 3.64 6.28
C GLY A 145 8.98 4.93 5.56
N ALA A 146 10.17 5.01 4.95
CA ALA A 146 10.60 6.17 4.17
C ALA A 146 9.90 6.27 2.80
N ILE A 147 9.31 5.16 2.33
CA ILE A 147 8.49 5.10 1.13
C ILE A 147 7.10 4.65 1.55
N SER A 148 6.07 5.35 1.07
CA SER A 148 4.68 4.95 1.23
C SER A 148 3.95 5.03 -0.10
N VAL A 149 3.08 4.05 -0.36
CA VAL A 149 2.24 3.99 -1.57
C VAL A 149 0.83 3.60 -1.14
N THR A 150 -0.13 4.48 -1.43
CA THR A 150 -1.57 4.23 -1.20
C THR A 150 -2.31 4.19 -2.52
N ASN A 151 -2.95 3.06 -2.80
CA ASN A 151 -3.79 2.90 -3.98
C ASN A 151 -5.11 2.24 -3.61
N LEU A 152 -6.18 2.72 -4.24
CA LEU A 152 -7.42 1.98 -4.30
C LEU A 152 -7.24 0.73 -5.18
N VAL A 153 -7.98 -0.30 -4.84
CA VAL A 153 -8.15 -1.51 -5.65
C VAL A 153 -9.63 -1.82 -5.75
N PHE A 154 -10.05 -2.36 -6.87
CA PHE A 154 -11.43 -2.76 -7.11
C PHE A 154 -11.42 -4.22 -7.51
N VAL A 155 -11.83 -5.09 -6.61
CA VAL A 155 -12.05 -6.53 -6.84
C VAL A 155 -13.48 -6.88 -6.45
N ASP A 156 -13.97 -8.07 -6.81
CA ASP A 156 -15.39 -8.40 -6.62
C ASP A 156 -15.73 -8.65 -5.13
N THR A 157 -14.77 -9.21 -4.40
CA THR A 157 -14.86 -9.65 -3.01
C THR A 157 -13.75 -9.01 -2.17
N HIS A 158 -12.54 -9.58 -2.15
CA HIS A 158 -11.35 -9.09 -1.45
C HIS A 158 -10.09 -9.86 -1.89
N LEU A 159 -8.93 -9.21 -1.80
CA LEU A 159 -7.64 -9.87 -1.95
C LEU A 159 -7.39 -10.72 -0.71
N SER A 160 -7.09 -12.01 -0.90
CA SER A 160 -7.04 -12.99 0.21
C SER A 160 -5.90 -13.98 0.12
N ALA A 161 -5.25 -14.12 -1.04
CA ALA A 161 -4.16 -15.05 -1.26
C ALA A 161 -2.86 -14.34 -1.65
N ILE A 162 -1.72 -14.96 -1.34
CA ILE A 162 -0.38 -14.51 -1.72
C ILE A 162 0.27 -15.58 -2.60
N GLU A 163 0.82 -15.18 -3.73
CA GLU A 163 1.76 -15.97 -4.53
C GLU A 163 3.14 -15.31 -4.46
N VAL A 164 4.18 -16.11 -4.28
CA VAL A 164 5.53 -15.62 -4.00
C VAL A 164 6.45 -15.95 -5.17
N GLY A 165 7.02 -14.92 -5.79
CA GLY A 165 8.03 -15.06 -6.83
C GLY A 165 9.42 -15.36 -6.28
N GLU A 166 10.37 -15.58 -7.19
CA GLU A 166 11.79 -15.71 -6.85
C GLU A 166 12.34 -14.42 -6.21
N GLY A 167 13.39 -14.54 -5.40
CA GLY A 167 14.08 -13.39 -4.80
C GLY A 167 13.36 -12.73 -3.61
N ILE A 168 12.28 -13.33 -3.12
CA ILE A 168 11.60 -12.94 -1.89
C ILE A 168 12.23 -13.64 -0.68
N SER A 169 12.40 -12.90 0.42
CA SER A 169 12.93 -13.40 1.69
C SER A 169 12.19 -12.79 2.87
N ALA A 170 12.33 -13.38 4.07
CA ALA A 170 11.70 -12.90 5.31
C ALA A 170 10.18 -12.66 5.20
N LEU A 171 9.48 -13.53 4.45
CA LEU A 171 8.03 -13.45 4.29
C LEU A 171 7.32 -13.70 5.62
N ALA A 172 6.42 -12.79 5.99
CA ALA A 172 5.45 -12.96 7.07
C ALA A 172 4.11 -12.40 6.62
N TYR A 173 3.01 -13.06 6.99
CA TYR A 173 1.66 -12.63 6.61
C TYR A 173 0.64 -12.95 7.70
N SER A 174 -0.46 -12.22 7.71
CA SER A 174 -1.60 -12.39 8.61
C SER A 174 -2.89 -12.12 7.85
N GLY A 175 -3.95 -12.88 8.14
CA GLY A 175 -5.26 -12.71 7.47
C GLY A 175 -5.28 -13.06 5.98
N LEU A 176 -4.25 -13.75 5.47
CA LEU A 176 -4.08 -14.16 4.07
C LEU A 176 -3.71 -15.64 3.97
N SER A 177 -4.03 -16.30 2.85
CA SER A 177 -3.58 -17.65 2.52
C SER A 177 -2.36 -17.62 1.59
N LEU A 178 -1.43 -18.56 1.77
CA LEU A 178 -0.29 -18.72 0.87
C LEU A 178 -0.64 -19.74 -0.20
N HIS A 179 -0.52 -19.36 -1.48
CA HIS A 179 -0.64 -20.25 -2.64
C HIS A 179 0.76 -20.61 -3.16
N ALA A 180 0.90 -21.86 -3.58
CA ALA A 180 2.14 -22.43 -4.10
C ALA A 180 2.27 -22.22 -5.60
#